data_AF-A0A1B7L568-F1
#
_entry.id   AF-A0A1B7L568-F1
#
_cell.length_a   1.000
_cell.length_b   1.000
_cell.length_c   1.000
_cell.angle_alpha   90.00
_cell.angle_beta   90.00
_cell.angle_gamma   90.00
#
_symmetry.space_group_name_H-M   'P 1'
#
loop_
_entity.id
_entity.type
_entity.pdbx_description
1 polymer ?
#
loop_
_entity_poly.entity_id
_entity_poly.type
_entity_poly.pdbx_seq_one_letter_code
_entity_poly.pdbx_strand_id
1 'polypeptide(L)'
;MTWNDIIITDSIWPPVLYYTVSIIVGILLYIGKLFVHRYANLTVYVCYALFVTLFSGIQVCIFRFGGDFTNAIFGIDLDTLAYKSIYNGAFVFFLLYGIAIPTRFK
;
A
#
# COMPACT_ATOMS: atom_id res chain seq x y z
N MET A 1 3.23 -14.52 34.98
CA MET A 1 2.85 -13.73 33.79
C MET A 1 1.36 -13.47 33.89
N THR A 2 1.01 -12.32 34.44
CA THR A 2 -0.37 -11.85 34.58
C THR A 2 -0.82 -11.28 33.24
N TRP A 3 -2.00 -11.70 32.77
CA TRP A 3 -2.60 -11.31 31.48
C TRP A 3 -2.94 -9.81 31.35
N ASN A 4 -2.42 -8.98 32.25
CA ASN A 4 -2.78 -7.57 32.43
C ASN A 4 -1.74 -6.58 31.89
N ASP A 5 -0.62 -7.08 31.33
CA ASP A 5 0.49 -6.24 30.85
C ASP A 5 0.43 -5.94 29.33
N ILE A 6 -0.59 -6.44 28.63
CA ILE A 6 -0.89 -5.96 27.27
C ILE A 6 -1.84 -4.78 27.41
N ILE A 7 -1.31 -3.67 27.93
CA ILE A 7 -2.00 -2.38 27.84
C ILE A 7 -1.98 -2.02 26.35
N ILE A 8 -3.05 -2.36 25.65
CA ILE A 8 -3.38 -1.79 24.34
C ILE A 8 -3.78 -0.34 24.63
N THR A 9 -2.78 0.54 24.82
CA THR A 9 -3.00 1.98 25.00
C THR A 9 -3.51 2.63 23.71
N ASP A 10 -3.30 1.96 22.57
CA ASP A 10 -3.51 2.51 21.24
C ASP A 10 -4.59 1.76 20.46
N SER A 11 -5.51 2.50 19.86
CA SER A 11 -6.66 1.97 19.11
C SER A 11 -6.18 1.03 18.00
N ILE A 12 -6.69 -0.20 17.93
CA ILE A 12 -6.28 -1.18 16.90
C ILE A 12 -6.81 -0.85 15.49
N TRP A 13 -7.74 0.10 15.39
CA TRP A 13 -8.45 0.41 14.15
C TRP A 13 -7.60 1.01 13.02
N PRO A 14 -6.65 1.95 13.25
CA PRO A 14 -5.85 2.53 12.17
C PRO A 14 -5.02 1.49 11.40
N PRO A 15 -4.30 0.55 12.05
CA PRO A 15 -3.67 -0.55 11.33
C PRO A 15 -4.67 -1.40 10.54
N VAL A 16 -5.80 -1.79 11.14
CA VAL A 16 -6.80 -2.65 10.48
C VAL A 16 -7.35 -2.00 9.21
N LEU A 17 -7.70 -0.71 9.27
CA LEU A 17 -8.16 0.04 8.11
C LEU A 17 -7.07 0.15 7.04
N TYR A 18 -5.83 0.48 7.45
CA TYR A 18 -4.70 0.57 6.54
C TYR A 18 -4.46 -0.74 5.78
N TYR A 19 -4.44 -1.87 6.48
CA TYR A 19 -4.25 -3.18 5.87
C TYR A 19 -5.42 -3.56 4.95
N THR A 20 -6.66 -3.29 5.38
CA THR A 20 -7.86 -3.58 4.59
C THR A 20 -7.83 -2.84 3.25
N VAL A 21 -7.56 -1.53 3.28
CA VAL A 21 -7.48 -0.70 2.06
C VAL A 21 -6.32 -1.15 1.18
N SER A 22 -5.15 -1.41 1.76
CA SER A 22 -3.97 -1.85 1.00
C SER A 22 -4.19 -3.21 0.32
N ILE A 23 -4.88 -4.14 0.97
CA ILE A 23 -5.23 -5.43 0.35
C ILE A 23 -6.20 -5.23 -0.82
N ILE A 24 -7.25 -4.43 -0.63
CA ILE A 24 -8.25 -4.16 -1.69
C ILE A 24 -7.57 -3.52 -2.90
N VAL A 25 -6.75 -2.49 -2.67
CA VAL A 25 -5.99 -1.82 -3.74
C VAL A 25 -5.05 -2.81 -4.42
N GLY A 26 -4.30 -3.62 -3.66
CA GLY A 26 -3.44 -4.65 -4.21
C GLY A 26 -4.19 -5.62 -5.13
N ILE A 27 -5.32 -6.16 -4.69
CA ILE A 27 -6.16 -7.06 -5.50
C ILE A 27 -6.60 -6.38 -6.79
N LEU A 28 -7.05 -5.13 -6.73
CA LEU A 28 -7.44 -4.36 -7.93
C LEU A 28 -6.28 -4.17 -8.90
N LEU A 29 -5.06 -3.92 -8.40
CA LEU A 29 -3.86 -3.82 -9.24
C LEU A 29 -3.50 -5.20 -9.87
N TYR A 30 -3.67 -6.30 -9.15
CA TYR A 30 -3.43 -7.62 -9.76
C TYR A 30 -4.47 -7.97 -10.83
N ILE A 31 -5.74 -7.65 -10.61
CA ILE A 31 -6.79 -7.84 -11.61
C ILE A 31 -6.50 -6.97 -12.85
N GLY A 32 -6.17 -5.69 -12.66
CA GLY A 32 -5.83 -4.78 -13.76
C GLY A 32 -4.65 -5.29 -14.59
N LYS A 33 -3.60 -5.82 -13.94
CA LYS A 33 -2.48 -6.47 -14.64
C LYS A 33 -2.94 -7.59 -15.57
N LEU A 34 -3.88 -8.45 -15.15
CA LEU A 34 -4.40 -9.54 -15.98
C LEU A 34 -5.14 -9.02 -17.22
N PHE A 35 -5.93 -7.96 -17.06
CA PHE A 35 -6.62 -7.32 -18.19
C PHE A 35 -5.64 -6.67 -19.17
N VAL A 36 -4.65 -5.94 -18.65
CA VAL A 36 -3.63 -5.28 -19.46
C VAL A 36 -2.85 -6.31 -20.26
N HIS A 37 -2.44 -7.41 -19.64
CA HIS A 37 -1.67 -8.44 -20.31
C HIS A 37 -2.45 -9.16 -21.43
N ARG A 38 -3.79 -9.18 -21.35
CA ARG A 38 -4.66 -9.85 -22.33
C ARG A 38 -5.13 -8.93 -23.47
N TYR A 39 -5.30 -7.64 -23.21
CA TYR A 39 -6.02 -6.72 -24.12
C TYR A 39 -5.33 -5.38 -24.40
N ALA A 40 -4.19 -5.08 -23.77
CA ALA A 40 -3.60 -3.75 -23.88
C ALA A 40 -2.71 -3.56 -25.12
N ASN A 41 -2.91 -2.43 -25.78
CA ASN A 41 -1.91 -1.82 -26.65
C ASN A 41 -0.80 -1.14 -25.83
N LEU A 42 0.32 -0.79 -26.47
CA LEU A 42 1.52 -0.24 -25.81
C LEU A 42 1.18 0.94 -24.89
N THR A 43 0.32 1.85 -25.33
CA THR A 43 -0.10 3.01 -24.54
C THR A 43 -0.79 2.62 -23.24
N VAL A 44 -1.70 1.65 -23.28
CA VAL A 44 -2.43 1.18 -22.09
C VAL A 44 -1.48 0.47 -21.14
N TYR A 45 -0.53 -0.31 -21.67
CA TYR A 45 0.52 -0.94 -20.87
C TYR A 45 1.36 0.09 -20.11
N VAL A 46 1.85 1.13 -20.79
CA VAL A 46 2.70 2.16 -20.18
C VAL A 46 1.92 2.98 -19.15
N CYS A 47 0.71 3.43 -19.48
CA CYS A 47 -0.14 4.16 -18.55
C CYS A 47 -0.43 3.32 -17.29
N TYR A 48 -0.70 2.02 -17.46
CA TYR A 48 -0.95 1.13 -16.35
C TYR A 48 0.29 0.90 -15.48
N ALA A 49 1.47 0.71 -16.10
CA ALA A 49 2.72 0.59 -15.36
C ALA A 49 3.02 1.84 -14.52
N LEU A 50 2.80 3.04 -15.08
CA LEU A 50 2.93 4.30 -14.34
C LEU A 50 1.93 4.39 -13.19
N PHE A 51 0.69 3.97 -13.42
CA PHE A 51 -0.35 3.94 -12.39
C PHE A 51 0.04 3.02 -11.22
N VAL A 52 0.45 1.77 -11.50
CA VAL A 52 0.92 0.84 -10.46
C VAL A 52 2.13 1.41 -9.71
N THR A 53 3.07 2.02 -10.45
CA THR A 53 4.26 2.66 -9.86
C THR A 53 3.89 3.80 -8.91
N LEU A 54 2.86 4.58 -9.23
CA LEU A 54 2.36 5.65 -8.36
C LEU A 54 1.86 5.07 -7.03
N PHE A 55 1.04 4.02 -7.05
CA PHE A 55 0.56 3.37 -5.82
C PHE A 55 1.68 2.72 -5.03
N SER A 56 2.66 2.12 -5.72
CA SER A 56 3.87 1.60 -5.10
C SER A 56 4.66 2.72 -4.41
N GLY A 57 4.82 3.87 -5.08
CA GLY A 57 5.46 5.07 -4.54
C GLY A 57 4.77 5.63 -3.30
N ILE A 58 3.42 5.64 -3.27
CA ILE A 58 2.65 6.03 -2.07
C ILE A 58 3.06 5.17 -0.86
N GLN A 59 3.19 3.85 -1.04
CA GLN A 59 3.60 2.94 0.05
C GLN A 59 5.04 3.22 0.51
N VAL A 60 5.96 3.56 -0.40
CA VAL A 60 7.32 4.00 -0.02
C VAL A 60 7.28 5.31 0.76
N CYS A 61 6.45 6.26 0.36
CA CYS A 61 6.32 7.51 1.07
C CYS A 61 5.76 7.31 2.48
N ILE A 62 4.75 6.45 2.65
CA ILE A 62 4.23 6.06 3.97
C ILE A 62 5.33 5.37 4.78
N PHE A 63 6.11 4.47 4.17
CA PHE A 63 7.24 3.84 4.84
C PHE A 63 8.32 4.84 5.27
N ARG A 64 8.64 5.84 4.43
CA ARG A 64 9.78 6.75 4.65
C ARG A 64 9.43 7.94 5.55
N PHE A 65 8.27 8.52 5.34
CA PHE A 65 7.83 9.78 5.96
C PHE A 65 6.67 9.58 6.94
N GLY A 66 6.00 8.42 6.90
CA GLY A 66 5.02 8.07 7.92
C GLY A 66 3.81 8.99 7.95
N GLY A 67 3.43 9.38 9.17
CA GLY A 67 2.29 10.26 9.46
C GLY A 67 2.38 11.64 8.80
N ASP A 68 3.58 12.19 8.64
CA ASP A 68 3.77 13.51 7.99
C ASP A 68 3.27 13.48 6.53
N PHE A 69 3.52 12.37 5.81
CA PHE A 69 3.04 12.19 4.45
C PHE A 69 1.54 11.96 4.40
N THR A 70 0.99 11.11 5.29
CA THR A 70 -0.45 10.84 5.27
C THR A 70 -1.27 12.05 5.67
N ASN A 71 -0.76 12.88 6.59
CA ASN A 71 -1.39 14.13 6.98
C ASN A 71 -1.34 15.14 5.83
N ALA A 72 -0.16 15.35 5.22
CA ALA A 72 -0.01 16.30 4.12
C ALA A 72 -0.83 15.95 2.86
N ILE A 73 -0.98 14.67 2.52
CA ILE A 73 -1.64 14.24 1.28
C ILE A 73 -3.12 13.89 1.49
N PHE A 74 -3.45 13.21 2.59
CA PHE A 74 -4.80 12.70 2.83
C PHE A 74 -5.53 13.45 3.96
N GLY A 75 -4.86 14.33 4.70
CA GLY A 75 -5.43 15.01 5.86
C GLY A 75 -5.68 14.07 7.05
N ILE A 76 -5.07 12.88 7.03
CA ILE A 76 -5.25 11.85 8.06
C ILE A 76 -3.96 11.71 8.86
N ASP A 77 -4.06 11.92 10.17
CA ASP A 77 -2.96 11.68 11.10
C ASP A 77 -2.86 10.16 11.38
N LEU A 78 -2.03 9.49 10.60
CA LEU A 78 -1.73 8.08 10.76
C LEU A 78 -0.42 7.99 11.53
N ASP A 79 -0.49 7.78 12.84
CA ASP A 79 0.71 7.72 13.68
C ASP A 79 1.52 6.44 13.41
N THR A 80 2.35 6.48 12.38
CA THR A 80 3.24 5.39 12.00
C THR A 80 4.36 5.14 13.00
N LEU A 81 4.64 6.08 13.91
CA LEU A 81 5.62 5.92 14.99
C LEU A 81 5.04 5.08 16.12
N ALA A 82 3.75 5.26 16.43
CA ALA A 82 3.00 4.39 17.34
C ALA A 82 2.83 2.96 16.78
N TYR A 83 2.53 2.84 15.49
CA TYR A 83 2.28 1.53 14.85
C TYR A 83 3.42 1.08 13.93
N LYS A 84 4.48 0.48 14.50
CA LYS A 84 5.56 -0.19 13.73
C LYS A 84 5.04 -1.23 12.72
N SER A 85 3.86 -1.80 12.96
CA SER A 85 3.20 -2.70 12.02
C SER A 85 2.84 -2.02 10.70
N ILE A 86 2.40 -0.76 10.71
CA ILE A 86 2.06 -0.03 9.48
C ILE A 86 3.33 0.27 8.69
N TYR A 87 4.40 0.68 9.38
CA TYR A 87 5.71 0.89 8.77
C TYR A 87 6.20 -0.35 8.02
N ASN A 88 6.26 -1.50 8.68
CA ASN A 88 6.67 -2.76 8.02
C ASN A 88 5.69 -3.18 6.91
N GLY A 89 4.38 -2.99 7.13
CA GLY A 89 3.35 -3.29 6.15
C GLY A 89 3.50 -2.49 4.86
N ALA A 90 3.79 -1.20 4.97
CA ALA A 90 4.01 -0.31 3.82
C ALA A 90 5.17 -0.77 2.95
N PHE A 91 6.26 -1.23 3.55
CA PHE A 91 7.36 -1.81 2.79
C PHE A 91 6.96 -3.10 2.06
N VAL A 92 6.20 -3.99 2.71
CA VAL A 92 5.71 -5.21 2.09
C VAL A 92 4.75 -4.89 0.93
N PHE A 93 3.80 -3.99 1.12
CA PHE A 93 2.87 -3.58 0.06
C PHE A 93 3.56 -2.88 -1.09
N PHE A 94 4.59 -2.08 -0.83
CA PHE A 94 5.43 -1.50 -1.88
C PHE A 94 5.98 -2.58 -2.81
N LEU A 95 6.59 -3.63 -2.24
CA LEU A 95 7.12 -4.75 -3.01
C LEU A 95 6.02 -5.52 -3.74
N LEU A 96 4.90 -5.81 -3.06
CA LEU A 96 3.77 -6.54 -3.65
C LEU A 96 3.14 -5.79 -4.82
N TYR A 97 3.02 -4.47 -4.74
CA TYR A 97 2.52 -3.63 -5.82
C TYR A 97 3.53 -3.56 -6.97
N GLY A 98 4.83 -3.55 -6.67
CA GLY A 98 5.87 -3.63 -7.70
C GLY A 98 5.73 -4.88 -8.58
N ILE A 99 5.31 -6.01 -8.01
CA ILE A 99 5.04 -7.24 -8.76
C ILE A 99 3.79 -7.10 -9.66
N ALA A 100 2.86 -6.20 -9.32
CA ALA A 100 1.68 -5.92 -10.14
C ALA A 100 2.01 -5.10 -11.42
N ILE A 101 3.25 -4.60 -11.55
CA ILE A 101 3.70 -3.96 -12.80
C ILE A 101 3.67 -5.01 -13.92
N PRO A 102 3.06 -4.70 -15.07
CA PRO A 102 3.04 -5.61 -16.21
C PRO A 102 4.48 -5.73 -16.74
N THR A 103 4.94 -6.97 -17.01
CA THR A 103 6.34 -7.23 -17.41
C THR A 103 6.47 -7.77 -18.83
N ARG A 104 5.35 -8.17 -19.43
CA ARG A 104 5.32 -8.72 -20.78
C ARG A 104 4.29 -7.94 -21.58
N PHE A 105 4.76 -7.40 -22.70
CA PHE A 105 3.94 -6.88 -23.77
C PHE A 105 3.82 -7.99 -24.81
N LYS A 106 2.61 -8.24 -25.32
CA LYS A 106 2.35 -9.32 -26.28
C LYS A 106 2.51 -8.82 -27.70
#